data_AF-A0A674AD93-F1
#
_entry.id   AF-A0A674AD93-F1
#
_cell.length_a   1.000
_cell.length_b   1.000
_cell.length_c   1.000
_cell.angle_alpha   90.00
_cell.angle_beta   90.00
_cell.angle_gamma   90.00
#
_symmetry.space_group_name_H-M   'P 1'
#
loop_
_entity.id
_entity.type
_entity.pdbx_description
1 polymer ?
#
loop_
_entity_poly.entity_id
_entity_poly.type
_entity_poly.pdbx_seq_one_letter_code
_entity_poly.pdbx_strand_id
1 'polypeptide(L)'
;QCCEGRACQNKRGSHIIFFFLTKGYQGSHSLYSSVGDDVSLPCTNVVHPDCSSTVWLFSRTESHSATEKVFQGKIQNEGSERLGVGSDCSLRVRNVGAEDTGVYVCRQYLTDGRAHLGEDTTVYLSVLTISMSTPETDLKHPRNVTFRCSLLTYGGPVTCDSFVRDIVSVSWVNETGGELQGDSRYQVTRVSGCDITLTVKLWRKDKNRKWWCQLTEGTRKTFVYLTSKVSGETMDPVGTIITAPQQPIDGQSPPKPSHSGTDNINELPISRIVLCVALPLMVIVYAVYTTRRNRPLAEVSSGIEL
;
A
#
# COMPACT_ATOMS: atom_id res chain seq x y z
N GLN A 1 16.05 -75.88 -6.44
CA GLN A 1 15.98 -75.37 -5.05
C GLN A 1 16.26 -73.87 -5.02
N CYS A 2 15.95 -73.18 -3.93
CA CYS A 2 16.34 -71.79 -3.67
C CYS A 2 17.86 -71.67 -3.41
N CYS A 3 18.55 -70.55 -3.66
CA CYS A 3 18.28 -69.41 -4.53
C CYS A 3 19.63 -68.72 -4.80
N GLU A 4 19.97 -68.43 -6.06
CA GLU A 4 21.22 -67.79 -6.47
C GLU A 4 21.01 -66.42 -7.13
N GLY A 5 22.08 -65.63 -7.20
CA GLY A 5 22.18 -64.48 -8.10
C GLY A 5 21.89 -63.13 -7.46
N ARG A 6 22.57 -62.09 -7.95
CA ARG A 6 22.41 -60.69 -7.51
C ARG A 6 21.74 -59.86 -8.60
N ALA A 7 21.11 -58.78 -8.15
CA ALA A 7 20.91 -57.51 -8.88
C ALA A 7 20.08 -57.54 -10.18
N CYS A 8 18.91 -56.92 -10.10
CA CYS A 8 18.43 -56.05 -11.17
C CYS A 8 17.90 -54.74 -10.53
N GLN A 9 18.68 -53.66 -10.63
CA GLN A 9 18.16 -52.33 -10.25
C GLN A 9 17.14 -51.89 -11.29
N ASN A 10 15.91 -51.57 -10.86
CA ASN A 10 14.96 -50.89 -11.71
C ASN A 10 14.48 -49.61 -11.02
N LYS A 11 15.07 -48.47 -11.41
CA LYS A 11 14.70 -47.15 -10.88
C LYS A 11 13.31 -46.75 -11.39
N ARG A 12 12.29 -46.94 -10.56
CA ARG A 12 11.06 -46.14 -10.64
C ARG A 12 11.08 -45.14 -9.49
N GLY A 13 11.34 -43.88 -9.82
CA GLY A 13 11.32 -42.79 -8.85
C GLY A 13 9.90 -42.59 -8.33
N SER A 14 9.62 -43.04 -7.11
CA SER A 14 8.39 -42.69 -6.43
C SER A 14 8.48 -41.22 -6.01
N HIS A 15 8.01 -40.33 -6.88
CA HIS A 15 7.71 -38.95 -6.50
C HIS A 15 6.52 -38.99 -5.54
N ILE A 16 6.80 -39.17 -4.25
CA ILE A 16 5.87 -38.87 -3.18
C ILE A 16 5.69 -37.35 -3.19
N ILE A 17 4.75 -36.90 -4.01
CA ILE A 17 4.25 -35.53 -3.97
C ILE A 17 3.55 -35.40 -2.63
N PHE A 18 4.27 -34.87 -1.64
CA PHE A 18 3.65 -34.30 -0.46
C PHE A 18 2.79 -33.12 -0.92
N PHE A 19 1.53 -33.41 -1.22
CA PHE A 19 0.48 -32.41 -1.17
C PHE A 19 0.42 -31.91 0.26
N PHE A 20 1.20 -30.86 0.53
CA PHE A 20 0.95 -29.95 1.63
C PHE A 20 -0.41 -29.28 1.35
N LEU A 21 -1.48 -30.01 1.68
CA LEU A 21 -2.75 -29.42 2.04
C LEU A 21 -2.51 -28.63 3.33
N THR A 22 -1.85 -27.48 3.19
CA THR A 22 -1.98 -26.40 4.15
C THR A 22 -3.47 -26.20 4.35
N LYS A 23 -3.97 -26.49 5.56
CA LYS A 23 -5.31 -26.08 5.96
C LYS A 23 -5.31 -24.56 5.99
N GLY A 24 -5.57 -23.96 4.84
CA GLY A 24 -5.91 -22.55 4.76
C GLY A 24 -7.10 -22.33 5.67
N TYR A 25 -7.04 -21.24 6.44
CA TYR A 25 -8.14 -20.80 7.28
C TYR A 25 -9.27 -20.31 6.35
N GLN A 26 -10.10 -21.24 5.87
CA GLN A 26 -11.26 -20.91 5.05
C GLN A 26 -12.20 -20.04 5.88
N GLY A 27 -12.56 -18.87 5.36
CA GLY A 27 -13.39 -17.89 6.07
C GLY A 27 -12.91 -16.45 5.93
N SER A 28 -11.59 -16.22 5.71
CA SER A 28 -11.03 -14.87 5.59
C SER A 28 -9.97 -14.74 4.49
N HIS A 29 -10.12 -13.71 3.65
CA HIS A 29 -9.19 -13.34 2.58
C HIS A 29 -8.81 -11.86 2.66
N SER A 30 -7.53 -11.53 2.43
CA SER A 30 -7.09 -10.15 2.17
C SER A 30 -6.98 -9.92 0.66
N LEU A 31 -7.46 -8.78 0.17
CA LEU A 31 -7.28 -8.35 -1.21
C LEU A 31 -6.76 -6.92 -1.28
N TYR A 32 -5.74 -6.72 -2.13
CA TYR A 32 -5.06 -5.45 -2.33
C TYR A 32 -5.22 -4.97 -3.77
N SER A 33 -5.74 -3.76 -3.96
CA SER A 33 -6.08 -3.15 -5.25
C SER A 33 -5.51 -1.74 -5.34
N SER A 34 -5.20 -1.22 -6.52
CA SER A 34 -5.02 0.22 -6.72
C SER A 34 -6.34 0.92 -7.02
N VAL A 35 -6.34 2.26 -6.89
CA VAL A 35 -7.48 3.07 -7.36
C VAL A 35 -7.60 2.97 -8.88
N GLY A 36 -8.80 2.69 -9.38
CA GLY A 36 -9.09 2.54 -10.81
C GLY A 36 -8.93 1.12 -11.38
N ASP A 37 -8.45 0.16 -10.57
CA ASP A 37 -8.44 -1.27 -10.94
C ASP A 37 -9.86 -1.86 -10.93
N ASP A 38 -10.04 -3.03 -11.56
CA ASP A 38 -11.22 -3.89 -11.40
C ASP A 38 -10.87 -5.10 -10.51
N VAL A 39 -11.71 -5.42 -9.53
CA VAL A 39 -11.54 -6.59 -8.63
C VAL A 39 -12.71 -7.57 -8.69
N SER A 40 -12.43 -8.81 -8.30
CA SER A 40 -13.40 -9.89 -8.12
C SER A 40 -13.20 -10.49 -6.72
N LEU A 41 -14.20 -10.33 -5.85
CA LEU A 41 -14.18 -10.82 -4.48
C LEU A 41 -14.73 -12.25 -4.47
N PRO A 42 -13.95 -13.26 -4.02
CA PRO A 42 -14.39 -14.66 -4.10
C PRO A 42 -15.51 -14.94 -3.10
N CYS A 43 -16.51 -15.72 -3.52
CA CYS A 43 -17.43 -16.37 -2.61
C CYS A 43 -17.11 -17.88 -2.56
N THR A 44 -17.05 -18.46 -1.36
CA THR A 44 -16.92 -19.91 -1.18
C THR A 44 -18.27 -20.52 -0.77
N ASN A 45 -18.36 -21.85 -0.79
CA ASN A 45 -19.53 -22.60 -0.32
C ASN A 45 -20.86 -22.28 -1.05
N VAL A 46 -20.80 -21.80 -2.30
CA VAL A 46 -21.96 -21.42 -3.13
C VAL A 46 -22.98 -22.57 -3.22
N VAL A 47 -24.22 -22.30 -2.81
CA VAL A 47 -25.28 -23.32 -2.69
C VAL A 47 -26.10 -23.49 -3.98
N HIS A 48 -26.34 -22.41 -4.72
CA HIS A 48 -27.07 -22.43 -5.99
C HIS A 48 -26.25 -21.78 -7.12
N PRO A 49 -25.99 -22.47 -8.26
CA PRO A 49 -25.17 -21.93 -9.36
C PRO A 49 -25.73 -20.70 -10.09
N ASP A 50 -26.99 -20.36 -9.88
CA ASP A 50 -27.62 -19.12 -10.38
C ASP A 50 -27.44 -17.93 -9.40
N CYS A 51 -26.70 -18.14 -8.32
CA CYS A 51 -26.47 -17.21 -7.23
C CYS A 51 -27.71 -16.79 -6.43
N SER A 52 -28.86 -17.44 -6.61
CA SER A 52 -30.11 -17.15 -5.86
C SER A 52 -29.96 -17.32 -4.34
N SER A 53 -29.02 -18.15 -3.89
CA SER A 53 -28.64 -18.31 -2.48
C SER A 53 -27.73 -17.21 -1.92
N THR A 54 -27.18 -16.33 -2.77
CA THR A 54 -26.03 -15.47 -2.44
C THR A 54 -26.46 -14.07 -1.99
N VAL A 55 -25.95 -13.65 -0.82
CA VAL A 55 -26.01 -12.27 -0.32
C VAL A 55 -24.58 -11.76 -0.12
N TRP A 56 -24.30 -10.53 -0.53
CA TRP A 56 -23.04 -9.82 -0.23
C TRP A 56 -23.32 -8.60 0.64
N LEU A 57 -22.78 -8.64 1.86
CA LEU A 57 -22.79 -7.54 2.83
C LEU A 57 -21.49 -6.73 2.74
N PHE A 58 -21.55 -5.43 2.98
CA PHE A 58 -20.37 -4.54 2.98
C PHE A 58 -20.40 -3.57 4.16
N SER A 59 -19.29 -3.47 4.91
CA SER A 59 -19.10 -2.51 6.00
C SER A 59 -17.78 -1.74 5.88
N ARG A 60 -17.77 -0.51 6.41
CA ARG A 60 -16.59 0.35 6.57
C ARG A 60 -16.36 0.64 8.05
N THR A 61 -15.13 1.02 8.41
CA THR A 61 -14.73 1.44 9.77
C THR A 61 -15.62 2.54 10.34
N GLU A 62 -16.08 3.43 9.46
CA GLU A 62 -16.89 4.61 9.77
C GLU A 62 -18.41 4.32 9.79
N SER A 63 -18.83 3.07 9.53
CA SER A 63 -20.24 2.72 9.35
C SER A 63 -20.74 1.80 10.46
N HIS A 64 -21.84 2.20 11.12
CA HIS A 64 -22.45 1.45 12.21
C HIS A 64 -23.24 0.20 11.77
N SER A 65 -23.42 -0.02 10.47
CA SER A 65 -24.15 -1.17 9.93
C SER A 65 -23.53 -1.67 8.63
N ALA A 66 -23.73 -2.96 8.33
CA ALA A 66 -23.43 -3.50 7.02
C ALA A 66 -24.54 -3.14 6.02
N THR A 67 -24.16 -2.90 4.76
CA THR A 67 -25.05 -2.60 3.65
C THR A 67 -25.11 -3.77 2.67
N GLU A 68 -26.30 -4.15 2.22
CA GLU A 68 -26.45 -5.16 1.17
C GLU A 68 -26.02 -4.58 -0.18
N LYS A 69 -25.06 -5.24 -0.83
CA LYS A 69 -24.61 -4.95 -2.21
C LYS A 69 -25.28 -5.87 -3.20
N VAL A 70 -25.42 -7.15 -2.82
CA VAL A 70 -26.13 -8.18 -3.57
C VAL A 70 -27.06 -8.91 -2.60
N PHE A 71 -28.28 -9.21 -3.02
CA PHE A 71 -29.21 -10.07 -2.30
C PHE A 71 -29.88 -11.02 -3.31
N GLN A 72 -29.88 -12.32 -3.02
CA GLN A 72 -30.32 -13.39 -3.93
C GLN A 72 -29.74 -13.25 -5.36
N GLY A 73 -28.43 -13.00 -5.44
CA GLY A 73 -27.70 -12.83 -6.70
C GLY A 73 -27.96 -11.51 -7.45
N LYS A 74 -28.85 -10.63 -6.94
CA LYS A 74 -29.22 -9.36 -7.57
C LYS A 74 -28.62 -8.16 -6.84
N ILE A 75 -28.01 -7.24 -7.59
CA ILE A 75 -27.45 -5.99 -7.05
C ILE A 75 -28.60 -5.13 -6.48
N GLN A 76 -28.48 -4.68 -5.23
CA GLN A 76 -29.57 -3.96 -4.54
C GLN A 76 -29.61 -2.45 -4.81
N ASN A 77 -28.51 -1.88 -5.32
CA ASN A 77 -28.46 -0.48 -5.74
C ASN A 77 -28.29 -0.43 -7.27
N GLU A 78 -29.39 -0.34 -8.01
CA GLU A 78 -29.38 -0.39 -9.49
C GLU A 78 -28.51 0.71 -10.13
N GLY A 79 -28.36 1.87 -9.48
CA GLY A 79 -27.45 2.94 -9.89
C GLY A 79 -25.95 2.63 -9.70
N SER A 80 -25.56 1.39 -9.43
CA SER A 80 -24.17 0.97 -9.23
C SER A 80 -23.64 0.16 -10.41
N GLU A 81 -23.49 0.81 -11.57
CA GLU A 81 -22.92 0.24 -12.80
C GLU A 81 -21.48 -0.30 -12.62
N ARG A 82 -20.81 0.10 -11.53
CA ARG A 82 -19.51 -0.44 -11.11
C ARG A 82 -19.59 -1.86 -10.57
N LEU A 83 -20.74 -2.33 -10.10
CA LEU A 83 -20.90 -3.66 -9.49
C LEU A 83 -21.35 -4.71 -10.52
N GLY A 84 -20.96 -5.96 -10.27
CA GLY A 84 -21.40 -7.11 -11.06
C GLY A 84 -21.36 -8.40 -10.23
N VAL A 85 -22.14 -9.40 -10.60
CA VAL A 85 -22.07 -10.75 -10.01
C VAL A 85 -21.48 -11.69 -11.04
N GLY A 86 -20.47 -12.48 -10.64
CA GLY A 86 -19.88 -13.51 -11.49
C GLY A 86 -20.74 -14.78 -11.56
N SER A 87 -20.48 -15.64 -12.56
CA SER A 87 -21.07 -16.98 -12.67
C SER A 87 -20.59 -17.97 -11.59
N ASP A 88 -19.62 -17.54 -10.78
CA ASP A 88 -19.10 -18.16 -9.56
C ASP A 88 -19.61 -17.45 -8.29
N CYS A 89 -20.61 -16.56 -8.44
CA CYS A 89 -21.18 -15.71 -7.40
C CYS A 89 -20.18 -14.75 -6.72
N SER A 90 -19.01 -14.54 -7.33
CA SER A 90 -18.07 -13.49 -6.93
C SER A 90 -18.70 -12.11 -7.08
N LEU A 91 -18.40 -11.20 -6.15
CA LEU A 91 -18.76 -9.79 -6.29
C LEU A 91 -17.65 -9.07 -7.06
N ARG A 92 -17.99 -8.57 -8.24
CA ARG A 92 -17.10 -7.76 -9.08
C ARG A 92 -17.31 -6.29 -8.75
N VAL A 93 -16.22 -5.56 -8.55
CA VAL A 93 -16.21 -4.12 -8.29
C VAL A 93 -15.26 -3.49 -9.31
N ARG A 94 -15.81 -2.68 -10.22
CA ARG A 94 -15.06 -1.99 -11.27
C ARG A 94 -14.61 -0.60 -10.85
N ASN A 95 -13.51 -0.12 -11.43
CA ASN A 95 -12.95 1.21 -11.19
C ASN A 95 -12.93 1.51 -9.68
N VAL A 96 -12.20 0.67 -8.92
CA VAL A 96 -12.14 0.67 -7.46
C VAL A 96 -11.77 2.06 -6.95
N GLY A 97 -12.66 2.62 -6.12
CA GLY A 97 -12.45 3.91 -5.46
C GLY A 97 -11.84 3.75 -4.06
N ALA A 98 -11.38 4.86 -3.48
CA ALA A 98 -10.92 4.86 -2.09
C ALA A 98 -12.03 4.41 -1.12
N GLU A 99 -13.29 4.68 -1.48
CA GLU A 99 -14.48 4.31 -0.75
C GLU A 99 -14.80 2.81 -0.81
N ASP A 100 -14.27 2.04 -1.75
CA ASP A 100 -14.50 0.58 -1.79
C ASP A 100 -13.65 -0.17 -0.74
N THR A 101 -12.77 0.52 -0.02
CA THR A 101 -12.08 -0.01 1.17
C THR A 101 -13.09 -0.47 2.23
N GLY A 102 -12.99 -1.71 2.70
CA GLY A 102 -13.87 -2.24 3.75
C GLY A 102 -13.82 -3.75 3.92
N VAL A 103 -14.79 -4.29 4.68
CA VAL A 103 -15.06 -5.73 4.73
C VAL A 103 -16.26 -6.03 3.84
N TYR A 104 -16.09 -7.03 2.98
CA TYR A 104 -17.18 -7.66 2.24
C TYR A 104 -17.39 -9.06 2.79
N VAL A 105 -18.65 -9.47 2.98
CA VAL A 105 -19.01 -10.79 3.52
C VAL A 105 -19.99 -11.45 2.56
N CYS A 106 -19.57 -12.54 1.91
CA CYS A 106 -20.46 -13.39 1.15
C CYS A 106 -21.14 -14.38 2.09
N ARG A 107 -22.47 -14.39 2.10
CA ARG A 107 -23.30 -15.31 2.87
C ARG A 107 -24.19 -16.13 1.95
N GLN A 108 -24.35 -17.41 2.29
CA GLN A 108 -25.16 -18.37 1.55
C GLN A 108 -26.38 -18.79 2.36
N TYR A 109 -27.56 -18.78 1.71
CA TYR A 109 -28.84 -19.13 2.31
C TYR A 109 -29.45 -20.37 1.65
N LEU A 110 -30.05 -21.25 2.45
CA LEU A 110 -30.62 -22.52 1.99
C LEU A 110 -32.02 -22.40 1.39
N THR A 111 -32.85 -21.48 1.89
CA THR A 111 -34.23 -21.26 1.43
C THR A 111 -34.73 -19.92 1.97
N ASP A 112 -35.43 -19.14 1.14
CA ASP A 112 -36.21 -17.95 1.52
C ASP A 112 -35.53 -16.93 2.45
N GLY A 113 -34.19 -16.87 2.48
CA GLY A 113 -33.42 -16.03 3.42
C GLY A 113 -33.51 -16.45 4.91
N ARG A 114 -34.13 -17.59 5.25
CA ARG A 114 -34.50 -17.94 6.65
C ARG A 114 -33.43 -18.70 7.41
N ALA A 115 -32.51 -19.38 6.72
CA ALA A 115 -31.40 -20.13 7.30
C ALA A 115 -30.11 -19.90 6.49
N HIS A 116 -29.04 -19.51 7.19
CA HIS A 116 -27.69 -19.47 6.65
C HIS A 116 -27.08 -20.88 6.62
N LEU A 117 -26.14 -21.13 5.71
CA LEU A 117 -25.39 -22.39 5.63
C LEU A 117 -23.90 -22.15 5.49
N GLY A 118 -23.12 -22.91 6.26
CA GLY A 118 -21.65 -22.89 6.22
C GLY A 118 -21.04 -21.69 6.92
N GLU A 119 -19.75 -21.51 6.72
CA GLU A 119 -19.01 -20.33 7.17
C GLU A 119 -19.07 -19.24 6.08
N ASP A 120 -19.33 -18.00 6.51
CA ASP A 120 -19.34 -16.83 5.63
C ASP A 120 -17.96 -16.61 5.00
N THR A 121 -17.91 -16.17 3.73
CA THR A 121 -16.64 -15.80 3.09
C THR A 121 -16.36 -14.31 3.34
N THR A 122 -15.44 -14.02 4.26
CA THR A 122 -15.01 -12.66 4.58
C THR A 122 -13.85 -12.23 3.67
N VAL A 123 -13.95 -11.03 3.10
CA VAL A 123 -12.93 -10.44 2.23
C VAL A 123 -12.62 -9.01 2.68
N TYR A 124 -11.39 -8.76 3.12
CA TYR A 124 -10.88 -7.45 3.47
C TYR A 124 -10.28 -6.77 2.22
N LEU A 125 -11.03 -5.85 1.61
CA LEU A 125 -10.53 -5.05 0.48
C LEU A 125 -9.78 -3.83 1.00
N SER A 126 -8.50 -3.73 0.64
CA SER A 126 -7.62 -2.62 0.96
C SER A 126 -7.13 -1.93 -0.31
N VAL A 127 -7.23 -0.60 -0.37
CA VAL A 127 -7.03 0.19 -1.61
C VAL A 127 -5.78 1.07 -1.51
N LEU A 128 -4.83 0.86 -2.42
CA LEU A 128 -3.61 1.64 -2.57
C LEU A 128 -3.92 2.96 -3.29
N THR A 129 -3.90 4.05 -2.53
CA THR A 129 -4.19 5.40 -3.02
C THR A 129 -2.91 6.21 -3.26
N ILE A 130 -2.98 7.16 -4.19
CA ILE A 130 -1.94 8.17 -4.44
C ILE A 130 -2.57 9.55 -4.57
N SER A 131 -1.92 10.54 -3.97
CA SER A 131 -2.34 11.95 -3.99
C SER A 131 -1.14 12.88 -4.10
N MET A 132 -1.39 14.14 -4.44
CA MET A 132 -0.40 15.20 -4.62
C MET A 132 -0.86 16.45 -3.85
N SER A 133 0.03 17.08 -3.09
CA SER A 133 -0.29 18.21 -2.20
C SER A 133 -0.94 19.42 -2.88
N THR A 134 -0.78 19.54 -4.20
CA THR A 134 -1.42 20.52 -5.06
C THR A 134 -1.71 19.82 -6.39
N PRO A 135 -2.98 19.59 -6.79
CA PRO A 135 -3.30 18.79 -7.98
C PRO A 135 -2.87 19.44 -9.30
N GLU A 136 -2.76 20.77 -9.31
CA GLU A 136 -2.25 21.56 -10.42
C GLU A 136 -1.00 22.32 -10.00
N THR A 137 0.01 22.38 -10.87
CA THR A 137 1.20 23.20 -10.65
C THR A 137 1.59 23.97 -11.91
N ASP A 138 1.58 25.29 -11.82
CA ASP A 138 2.22 26.16 -12.81
C ASP A 138 3.76 26.03 -12.68
N LEU A 139 4.35 25.28 -13.61
CA LEU A 139 5.80 25.05 -13.71
C LEU A 139 6.56 26.18 -14.45
N LYS A 140 6.05 27.42 -14.43
CA LYS A 140 6.88 28.61 -14.69
C LYS A 140 8.13 28.63 -13.80
N HIS A 141 8.00 28.22 -12.53
CA HIS A 141 9.08 28.15 -11.54
C HIS A 141 9.17 26.78 -10.86
N PRO A 142 10.36 26.30 -10.45
CA PRO A 142 10.49 25.05 -9.70
C PRO A 142 9.89 25.15 -8.30
N ARG A 143 9.01 24.20 -7.93
CA ARG A 143 8.31 24.17 -6.63
C ARG A 143 8.51 22.82 -5.94
N ASN A 144 8.58 22.84 -4.61
CA ASN A 144 8.51 21.61 -3.81
C ASN A 144 7.06 21.12 -3.79
N VAL A 145 6.86 19.85 -4.12
CA VAL A 145 5.56 19.17 -4.11
C VAL A 145 5.73 17.87 -3.35
N THR A 146 4.74 17.51 -2.54
CA THR A 146 4.72 16.25 -1.81
C THR A 146 3.65 15.35 -2.41
N PHE A 147 4.08 14.22 -2.94
CA PHE A 147 3.20 13.10 -3.27
C PHE A 147 3.02 12.24 -2.02
N ARG A 148 1.84 11.67 -1.82
CA ARG A 148 1.54 10.75 -0.72
C ARG A 148 0.92 9.48 -1.28
N CYS A 149 1.44 8.34 -0.85
CA CYS A 149 0.93 7.02 -1.17
C CYS A 149 0.50 6.33 0.12
N SER A 150 -0.77 5.93 0.17
CA SER A 150 -1.41 5.41 1.39
C SER A 150 -2.25 4.19 1.04
N LEU A 151 -1.96 3.04 1.66
CA LEU A 151 -2.86 1.89 1.64
C LEU A 151 -3.97 2.10 2.67
N LEU A 152 -5.20 2.25 2.19
CA LEU A 152 -6.40 2.29 3.01
C LEU A 152 -6.80 0.86 3.38
N THR A 153 -7.18 0.63 4.65
CA THR A 153 -7.64 -0.68 5.15
C THR A 153 -8.89 -0.50 6.02
N TYR A 154 -9.62 -1.58 6.31
CA TYR A 154 -10.78 -1.53 7.21
C TYR A 154 -10.42 -1.13 8.66
N GLY A 155 -9.16 -1.25 9.10
CA GLY A 155 -8.72 -0.71 10.38
C GLY A 155 -8.20 0.74 10.30
N GLY A 156 -8.26 1.38 9.13
CA GLY A 156 -7.66 2.69 8.87
C GLY A 156 -6.13 2.70 8.81
N PRO A 157 -5.50 3.87 8.57
CA PRO A 157 -4.05 3.96 8.34
C PRO A 157 -3.16 3.64 9.56
N VAL A 158 -3.72 3.69 10.77
CA VAL A 158 -2.99 3.53 12.05
C VAL A 158 -2.84 2.07 12.46
N THR A 159 -3.85 1.22 12.23
CA THR A 159 -3.79 -0.22 12.55
C THR A 159 -2.88 -1.02 11.61
N CYS A 160 -2.54 -0.43 10.47
CA CYS A 160 -1.59 -0.98 9.50
C CYS A 160 -0.16 -1.14 10.09
N ASP A 161 0.10 -0.61 11.29
CA ASP A 161 1.43 -0.53 11.90
C ASP A 161 1.86 -1.77 12.72
N SER A 162 0.96 -2.71 13.04
CA SER A 162 1.27 -3.86 13.92
C SER A 162 1.21 -5.23 13.25
N PHE A 163 0.14 -5.55 12.52
CA PHE A 163 -0.03 -6.87 11.88
C PHE A 163 0.22 -6.87 10.37
N VAL A 164 0.08 -5.72 9.71
CA VAL A 164 0.13 -5.61 8.24
C VAL A 164 1.57 -5.36 7.74
N ARG A 165 2.42 -4.72 8.55
CA ARG A 165 3.82 -4.38 8.22
C ARG A 165 4.70 -5.56 7.79
N ASP A 166 4.51 -6.73 8.41
CA ASP A 166 5.35 -7.91 8.16
C ASP A 166 4.87 -8.71 6.92
N ILE A 167 3.71 -8.35 6.36
CA ILE A 167 3.05 -9.03 5.23
C ILE A 167 3.16 -8.16 3.96
N VAL A 168 2.94 -6.85 4.08
CA VAL A 168 3.00 -5.92 2.95
C VAL A 168 3.89 -4.71 3.20
N SER A 169 4.50 -4.20 2.13
CA SER A 169 5.33 -2.99 2.15
C SER A 169 4.95 -2.03 1.03
N VAL A 170 4.79 -0.75 1.38
CA VAL A 170 4.57 0.35 0.43
C VAL A 170 5.91 1.02 0.12
N SER A 171 6.16 1.30 -1.17
CA SER A 171 7.42 1.88 -1.66
C SER A 171 7.19 2.81 -2.86
N TRP A 172 7.97 3.89 -2.94
CA TRP A 172 8.07 4.71 -4.16
C TRP A 172 9.05 4.05 -5.13
N VAL A 173 8.66 3.95 -6.40
CA VAL A 173 9.39 3.19 -7.43
C VAL A 173 9.53 3.99 -8.72
N ASN A 174 10.42 3.53 -9.59
CA ASN A 174 10.50 3.98 -10.98
C ASN A 174 9.46 3.25 -11.86
N GLU A 175 9.41 3.59 -13.15
CA GLU A 175 8.38 3.07 -14.08
C GLU A 175 8.49 1.56 -14.37
N THR A 176 9.60 0.90 -14.02
CA THR A 176 9.77 -0.56 -14.15
C THR A 176 9.61 -1.30 -12.81
N GLY A 177 9.17 -0.61 -11.75
CA GLY A 177 9.02 -1.19 -10.41
C GLY A 177 10.35 -1.48 -9.71
N GLY A 178 11.43 -0.83 -10.16
CA GLY A 178 12.71 -0.75 -9.45
C GLY A 178 12.79 0.45 -8.52
N GLU A 179 13.90 0.56 -7.79
CA GLU A 179 14.16 1.66 -6.85
C GLU A 179 14.21 3.05 -7.55
N LEU A 180 13.81 4.10 -6.81
CA LEU A 180 13.98 5.50 -7.22
C LEU A 180 15.45 5.94 -7.16
N GLN A 181 16.25 5.51 -8.13
CA GLN A 181 17.63 5.96 -8.30
C GLN A 181 17.74 7.21 -9.18
N GLY A 182 18.87 7.91 -9.08
CA GLY A 182 19.29 8.91 -10.08
C GLY A 182 18.88 10.37 -9.85
N ASP A 183 18.33 10.75 -8.69
CA ASP A 183 17.94 12.15 -8.44
C ASP A 183 18.03 12.55 -6.96
N SER A 184 18.94 13.48 -6.65
CA SER A 184 19.11 14.02 -5.28
C SER A 184 17.97 14.92 -4.81
N ARG A 185 16.96 15.18 -5.67
CA ARG A 185 15.73 15.91 -5.30
C ARG A 185 14.72 15.06 -4.53
N TYR A 186 14.84 13.73 -4.51
CA TYR A 186 13.83 12.86 -3.91
C TYR A 186 14.04 12.71 -2.40
N GLN A 187 13.04 13.12 -1.63
CA GLN A 187 12.99 12.98 -0.18
C GLN A 187 11.81 12.06 0.17
N VAL A 188 12.11 10.78 0.38
CA VAL A 188 11.11 9.78 0.79
C VAL A 188 11.03 9.74 2.31
N THR A 189 9.83 9.95 2.85
CA THR A 189 9.55 9.90 4.29
C THR A 189 8.48 8.85 4.56
N ARG A 190 8.70 8.00 5.58
CA ARG A 190 7.71 7.03 6.05
C ARG A 190 6.87 7.65 7.18
N VAL A 191 5.55 7.66 7.01
CA VAL A 191 4.59 8.20 8.00
C VAL A 191 4.02 7.07 8.86
N SER A 192 3.68 5.94 8.25
CA SER A 192 3.40 4.66 8.93
C SER A 192 3.90 3.48 8.07
N GLY A 193 3.67 2.24 8.48
CA GLY A 193 3.98 1.05 7.68
C GLY A 193 3.32 1.04 6.29
N CYS A 194 2.20 1.75 6.16
CA CYS A 194 1.33 1.75 4.98
C CYS A 194 1.13 3.15 4.37
N ASP A 195 1.82 4.17 4.89
CA ASP A 195 1.71 5.56 4.45
C ASP A 195 3.10 6.16 4.28
N ILE A 196 3.41 6.57 3.05
CA ILE A 196 4.71 7.13 2.67
C ILE A 196 4.53 8.38 1.81
N THR A 197 5.43 9.35 1.97
CA THR A 197 5.47 10.57 1.16
C THR A 197 6.75 10.65 0.36
N LEU A 198 6.68 11.27 -0.82
CA LEU A 198 7.79 11.65 -1.66
C LEU A 198 7.71 13.16 -1.86
N THR A 199 8.57 13.90 -1.18
CA THR A 199 8.77 15.32 -1.46
C THR A 199 9.83 15.46 -2.55
N VAL A 200 9.50 16.23 -3.58
CA VAL A 200 10.39 16.50 -4.71
C VAL A 200 10.22 17.93 -5.20
N LYS A 201 11.33 18.59 -5.53
CA LYS A 201 11.31 19.87 -6.25
C LYS A 201 11.03 19.60 -7.72
N LEU A 202 9.81 19.83 -8.20
CA LEU A 202 9.42 19.66 -9.61
C LEU A 202 10.02 20.76 -10.49
N TRP A 203 10.42 20.41 -11.72
CA TRP A 203 10.93 21.33 -12.74
C TRP A 203 10.11 21.16 -14.03
N ARG A 204 10.21 22.11 -14.97
CA ARG A 204 9.50 22.05 -16.27
C ARG A 204 9.74 20.75 -17.06
N LYS A 205 10.88 20.09 -16.88
CA LYS A 205 11.22 18.77 -17.45
C LYS A 205 10.42 17.60 -16.86
N ASP A 206 9.82 17.76 -15.68
CA ASP A 206 8.96 16.76 -15.03
C ASP A 206 7.46 16.99 -15.36
N LYS A 207 7.13 17.81 -16.38
CA LYS A 207 5.74 17.95 -16.88
C LYS A 207 5.26 16.63 -17.48
N ASN A 208 4.02 16.24 -17.17
CA ASN A 208 3.38 14.99 -17.58
C ASN A 208 4.12 13.71 -17.14
N ARG A 209 5.06 13.82 -16.20
CA ARG A 209 5.77 12.67 -15.62
C ARG A 209 4.84 11.85 -14.73
N LYS A 210 4.97 10.52 -14.77
CA LYS A 210 4.30 9.62 -13.84
C LYS A 210 5.13 9.43 -12.57
N TRP A 211 4.46 9.45 -11.43
CA TRP A 211 5.03 9.21 -10.11
C TRP A 211 4.41 7.93 -9.57
N TRP A 212 5.23 6.88 -9.47
CA TRP A 212 4.78 5.50 -9.25
C TRP A 212 4.99 5.06 -7.80
N CYS A 213 3.97 4.44 -7.23
CA CYS A 213 4.02 3.78 -5.94
C CYS A 213 3.66 2.29 -6.11
N GLN A 214 4.36 1.43 -5.38
CA GLN A 214 4.20 -0.02 -5.38
C GLN A 214 3.86 -0.49 -3.96
N LEU A 215 2.77 -1.25 -3.84
CA LEU A 215 2.55 -2.18 -2.74
C LEU A 215 3.14 -3.54 -3.10
N THR A 216 3.82 -4.17 -2.14
CA THR A 216 4.40 -5.50 -2.28
C THR A 216 3.82 -6.42 -1.22
N GLU A 217 3.24 -7.55 -1.61
CA GLU A 217 2.73 -8.62 -0.73
C GLU A 217 3.51 -9.91 -1.04
N GLY A 218 4.56 -10.18 -0.28
CA GLY A 218 5.51 -11.25 -0.60
C GLY A 218 6.14 -11.07 -1.99
N THR A 219 5.68 -11.86 -2.97
CA THR A 219 6.08 -11.76 -4.39
C THR A 219 5.08 -11.00 -5.28
N ARG A 220 3.86 -10.76 -4.80
CA ARG A 220 2.83 -10.00 -5.53
C ARG A 220 3.14 -8.51 -5.46
N LYS A 221 2.89 -7.79 -6.55
CA LYS A 221 3.08 -6.34 -6.67
C LYS A 221 1.83 -5.69 -7.24
N THR A 222 1.35 -4.63 -6.58
CA THR A 222 0.24 -3.79 -7.02
C THR A 222 0.76 -2.37 -7.18
N PHE A 223 0.45 -1.70 -8.29
CA PHE A 223 1.04 -0.42 -8.68
C PHE A 223 -0.01 0.66 -8.89
N VAL A 224 0.26 1.87 -8.41
CA VAL A 224 -0.55 3.06 -8.69
C VAL A 224 0.36 4.19 -9.16
N TYR A 225 -0.13 5.08 -10.02
CA TYR A 225 0.63 6.27 -10.44
C TYR A 225 -0.22 7.54 -10.50
N LEU A 226 0.44 8.68 -10.33
CA LEU A 226 -0.14 10.00 -10.53
C LEU A 226 0.69 10.77 -11.57
N THR A 227 0.02 11.40 -12.54
CA THR A 227 0.68 12.21 -13.57
C THR A 227 0.74 13.67 -13.15
N SER A 228 1.93 14.29 -13.13
CA SER A 228 2.08 15.73 -12.90
C SER A 228 1.55 16.56 -14.08
N LYS A 229 0.23 16.77 -14.11
CA LYS A 229 -0.46 17.64 -15.06
C LYS A 229 -0.14 19.11 -14.80
N VAL A 230 -0.01 19.87 -15.88
CA VAL A 230 0.43 21.27 -15.88
C VAL A 230 -0.41 22.02 -16.90
N SER A 231 -1.36 22.85 -16.43
CA SER A 231 -2.05 23.82 -17.28
C SER A 231 -1.01 24.72 -17.98
N GLY A 232 -1.26 25.03 -19.24
CA GLY A 232 -0.32 25.69 -20.14
C GLY A 232 -1.05 26.64 -21.07
N GLU A 233 -1.83 27.56 -20.51
CA GLU A 233 -2.49 28.63 -21.27
C GLU A 233 -1.47 29.69 -21.67
N THR A 234 -1.19 29.78 -22.98
CA THR A 234 -0.44 30.87 -23.62
C THR A 234 -0.95 31.11 -25.04
N MET A 235 -1.88 32.07 -25.17
CA MET A 235 -2.28 32.80 -26.39
C MET A 235 -3.27 33.89 -25.91
N ASP A 236 -3.17 35.18 -26.26
CA ASP A 236 -2.23 35.86 -27.16
C ASP A 236 -1.84 37.28 -26.65
N PRO A 237 -0.67 37.81 -27.05
CA PRO A 237 -0.28 39.20 -26.81
C PRO A 237 -0.89 40.15 -27.87
N VAL A 238 -2.19 40.44 -27.78
CA VAL A 238 -2.84 41.49 -28.58
C VAL A 238 -2.91 42.79 -27.78
N GLY A 239 -1.99 43.73 -28.01
CA GLY A 239 -1.80 44.88 -27.11
C GLY A 239 -0.97 46.06 -27.59
N THR A 240 -0.88 46.30 -28.91
CA THR A 240 -0.46 47.57 -29.54
C THR A 240 0.98 48.08 -29.31
N ILE A 241 1.72 48.26 -30.42
CA ILE A 241 2.99 49.00 -30.46
C ILE A 241 2.72 50.51 -30.58
N ILE A 242 3.39 51.35 -29.78
CA ILE A 242 3.63 52.77 -30.06
C ILE A 242 5.13 53.06 -29.80
N THR A 243 5.76 53.89 -30.65
CA THR A 243 7.21 53.85 -30.85
C THR A 243 7.94 55.17 -30.56
N ALA A 244 8.79 55.15 -29.52
CA ALA A 244 10.01 55.97 -29.34
C ALA A 244 9.84 57.52 -29.31
N PRO A 245 10.92 58.33 -29.18
CA PRO A 245 12.30 58.03 -28.75
C PRO A 245 12.84 58.90 -27.58
N GLN A 246 13.92 58.48 -26.90
CA GLN A 246 15.14 59.28 -26.61
C GLN A 246 16.19 58.53 -25.74
N GLN A 247 17.40 59.09 -25.68
CA GLN A 247 18.68 58.62 -25.11
C GLN A 247 19.55 59.89 -24.84
N PRO A 248 20.80 59.86 -24.29
CA PRO A 248 21.57 58.84 -23.54
C PRO A 248 22.32 59.45 -22.29
N ILE A 249 23.37 58.77 -21.77
CA ILE A 249 24.49 59.30 -20.90
C ILE A 249 24.10 59.55 -19.41
N ASP A 250 24.89 59.29 -18.35
CA ASP A 250 26.23 58.70 -18.08
C ASP A 250 26.11 57.72 -16.87
N GLY A 251 27.09 56.98 -16.31
CA GLY A 251 28.53 56.87 -16.55
C GLY A 251 29.23 56.13 -15.39
N GLN A 252 30.55 55.87 -15.52
CA GLN A 252 31.51 55.41 -14.48
C GLN A 252 31.55 53.94 -13.98
N SER A 253 32.78 53.48 -13.71
CA SER A 253 33.22 52.17 -13.16
C SER A 253 34.67 52.31 -12.63
N PRO A 254 35.34 51.28 -12.08
CA PRO A 254 35.24 50.72 -10.73
C PRO A 254 36.50 51.04 -9.86
N PRO A 255 36.66 50.42 -8.67
CA PRO A 255 37.96 49.81 -8.38
C PRO A 255 37.92 48.43 -7.67
N LYS A 256 39.09 47.77 -7.62
CA LYS A 256 39.43 46.43 -7.07
C LYS A 256 40.97 46.44 -6.83
N PRO A 257 41.62 45.56 -6.03
CA PRO A 257 41.18 44.59 -5.02
C PRO A 257 41.64 45.08 -3.61
N SER A 258 42.24 44.38 -2.62
CA SER A 258 42.63 42.97 -2.34
C SER A 258 43.04 42.82 -0.87
N HIS A 259 42.70 41.71 -0.19
CA HIS A 259 43.72 40.81 0.41
C HIS A 259 43.17 39.44 0.83
N SER A 260 44.10 38.55 1.18
CA SER A 260 43.94 37.14 1.57
C SER A 260 43.91 36.90 3.08
N GLY A 261 43.23 35.84 3.53
CA GLY A 261 43.39 35.24 4.86
C GLY A 261 42.86 33.80 4.88
N THR A 262 43.69 32.85 5.29
CA THR A 262 43.31 31.45 5.54
C THR A 262 43.11 31.21 7.03
N ASP A 263 42.30 30.21 7.40
CA ASP A 263 42.73 29.17 8.34
C ASP A 263 41.74 27.99 8.38
N ASN A 264 42.16 26.89 9.01
CA ASN A 264 41.57 25.55 8.85
C ASN A 264 40.97 24.96 10.13
N ILE A 265 39.93 24.15 9.95
CA ILE A 265 39.57 22.89 10.66
C ILE A 265 39.58 22.90 12.20
N ASN A 266 38.43 22.55 12.78
CA ASN A 266 38.35 21.72 13.99
C ASN A 266 37.05 20.89 14.01
N GLU A 267 37.11 19.69 13.42
CA GLU A 267 36.06 18.66 13.50
C GLU A 267 36.11 17.94 14.87
N LEU A 268 34.96 17.74 15.54
CA LEU A 268 34.89 16.97 16.78
C LEU A 268 34.48 15.50 16.53
N PRO A 269 35.22 14.50 17.06
CA PRO A 269 34.96 13.08 16.77
C PRO A 269 33.78 12.52 17.57
N ILE A 270 32.57 12.60 17.00
CA ILE A 270 31.31 12.06 17.56
C ILE A 270 31.39 10.56 17.94
N SER A 271 32.30 9.82 17.30
CA SER A 271 32.53 8.37 17.46
C SER A 271 32.55 7.84 18.90
N ARG A 272 33.10 8.57 19.88
CA ARG A 272 33.33 8.03 21.24
C ARG A 272 32.12 8.12 22.18
N ILE A 273 31.16 9.03 21.95
CA ILE A 273 29.99 9.18 22.84
C ILE A 273 29.03 7.98 22.67
N VAL A 274 28.84 7.53 21.42
CA VAL A 274 27.94 6.41 21.08
C VAL A 274 28.35 5.11 21.79
N LEU A 275 29.65 4.81 21.81
CA LEU A 275 30.17 3.55 22.37
C LEU A 275 29.97 3.44 23.89
N CYS A 276 30.19 4.54 24.62
CA CYS A 276 30.16 4.54 26.09
C CYS A 276 28.74 4.48 26.69
N VAL A 277 27.71 4.90 25.93
CA VAL A 277 26.34 5.02 26.46
C VAL A 277 25.39 3.96 25.90
N ALA A 278 25.48 3.62 24.60
CA ALA A 278 24.53 2.68 23.99
C ALA A 278 24.69 1.24 24.48
N LEU A 279 25.93 0.78 24.66
CA LEU A 279 26.23 -0.61 25.07
C LEU A 279 25.66 -0.97 26.47
N PRO A 280 25.89 -0.21 27.56
CA PRO A 280 25.32 -0.55 28.86
C PRO A 280 23.78 -0.52 28.86
N LEU A 281 23.15 0.41 28.13
CA LEU A 281 21.68 0.46 27.99
C LEU A 281 21.13 -0.79 27.31
N MET A 282 21.76 -1.26 26.23
CA MET A 282 21.35 -2.50 25.54
C MET A 282 21.47 -3.74 26.43
N VAL A 283 22.51 -3.83 27.27
CA VAL A 283 22.68 -4.93 28.24
C VAL A 283 21.58 -4.91 29.31
N ILE A 284 21.22 -3.73 29.84
CA ILE A 284 20.14 -3.57 30.81
C ILE A 284 18.79 -3.98 30.21
N VAL A 285 18.48 -3.54 28.98
CA VAL A 285 17.24 -3.91 28.27
C VAL A 285 17.17 -5.41 28.02
N TYR A 286 18.28 -6.03 27.60
CA TYR A 286 18.35 -7.48 27.39
C TYR A 286 18.13 -8.28 28.69
N ALA A 287 18.75 -7.86 29.80
CA ALA A 287 18.56 -8.48 31.11
C ALA A 287 17.12 -8.36 31.62
N VAL A 288 16.47 -7.21 31.44
CA VAL A 288 15.05 -7.03 31.80
C VAL A 288 14.15 -7.91 30.93
N TYR A 289 14.45 -8.06 29.63
CA TYR A 289 13.70 -8.92 28.71
C TYR A 289 13.78 -10.40 29.10
N THR A 290 14.99 -10.94 29.35
CA THR A 290 15.15 -12.34 29.77
C THR A 290 14.52 -12.62 31.15
N THR A 291 14.66 -11.69 32.09
CA THR A 291 14.04 -11.81 33.43
C THR A 291 12.51 -11.77 33.38
N ARG A 292 11.90 -11.04 32.45
CA ARG A 292 10.44 -11.10 32.21
C ARG A 292 10.02 -12.41 31.56
N ARG A 293 10.78 -12.91 30.58
CA ARG A 293 10.44 -14.13 29.82
C ARG A 293 10.53 -15.41 30.66
N ASN A 294 11.40 -15.44 31.68
CA ASN A 294 11.65 -16.62 32.51
C ASN A 294 10.81 -16.68 33.80
N ARG A 295 9.72 -15.89 33.92
CA ARG A 295 8.75 -16.07 35.01
C ARG A 295 7.75 -17.18 34.65
N PRO A 296 7.71 -18.31 35.37
CA PRO A 296 6.61 -19.26 35.20
C PRO A 296 5.29 -18.62 35.66
N LEU A 297 4.20 -18.91 34.95
CA LEU A 297 2.86 -18.60 35.46
C LEU A 297 2.55 -19.51 36.65
N ALA A 298 1.99 -18.93 37.71
CA ALA A 298 1.35 -19.70 38.76
C ALA A 298 -0.01 -20.22 38.28
N GLU A 299 -0.36 -21.44 38.65
CA GLU A 299 -1.68 -22.02 38.34
C GLU A 299 -2.78 -21.26 39.09
N VAL A 300 -3.80 -20.82 38.36
CA VAL A 300 -5.05 -20.32 38.95
C VAL A 300 -6.01 -21.49 39.05
N SER A 301 -6.16 -22.04 40.24
CA SER A 301 -7.11 -23.13 40.52
C SER A 301 -8.55 -22.64 40.29
N SER A 302 -9.32 -23.41 39.52
CA SER A 302 -10.74 -23.13 39.25
C SER A 302 -11.62 -23.62 40.40
N GLY A 303 -12.03 -22.70 41.27
CA GLY A 303 -13.11 -22.95 42.23
C GLY A 303 -14.48 -22.79 41.57
N ILE A 304 -15.30 -23.84 41.59
CA ILE A 304 -16.73 -23.81 41.28
C ILE A 304 -17.46 -24.16 42.58
N GLU A 305 -18.38 -23.30 43.01
CA GLU A 305 -19.46 -23.66 43.94
C GLU A 305 -20.81 -23.30 43.31
N LEU A 306 -21.89 -23.85 43.90
CA LEU A 306 -23.25 -23.92 43.33
C LEU A 306 -24.12 -22.69 43.63
#